data_AF-A0A3P2EI28-F1
#
_entry.id   AF-A0A3P2EI28-F1
#
_cell.length_a   1.000
_cell.length_b   1.000
_cell.length_c   1.000
_cell.angle_alpha   90.00
_cell.angle_beta   90.00
_cell.angle_gamma   90.00
#
_symmetry.space_group_name_H-M   'P 1'
#
loop_
_entity.id
_entity.type
_entity.pdbx_description
1 polymer ?
#
loop_
_entity_poly.entity_id
_entity_poly.type
_entity_poly.pdbx_seq_one_letter_code
_entity_poly.pdbx_strand_id
1 'polypeptide(L)'
;MFIWRSNLLGSSGKGHEYMLKYLLGTDSGIQGDELGASDEVKPVEVEWQTAAIEGKLDLLVTLDFRMSSTCLFSDIVLPTATV
;
A
#
# COMPACT_ATOMS: atom_id res chain seq x y z
N MET A 1 -0.68 -10.68 -1.20
CA MET A 1 -1.44 -10.32 0.01
C MET A 1 -2.92 -10.60 -0.21
N PHE A 2 -3.62 -11.15 0.79
CA PHE A 2 -5.08 -11.36 0.73
C PHE A 2 -5.80 -10.36 1.65
N ILE A 3 -6.84 -9.71 1.14
CA ILE A 3 -7.73 -8.85 1.90
C ILE A 3 -9.15 -9.42 1.84
N TRP A 4 -9.76 -9.69 2.99
CA TRP A 4 -11.15 -10.12 3.07
C TRP A 4 -11.86 -9.37 4.20
N ARG A 5 -13.16 -9.08 4.02
CA ARG A 5 -14.00 -8.39 5.01
C ARG A 5 -13.40 -7.06 5.51
N SER A 6 -12.57 -6.41 4.71
CA SER A 6 -11.86 -5.18 5.04
C SER A 6 -11.73 -4.30 3.79
N ASN A 7 -11.77 -2.99 3.98
CA ASN A 7 -11.47 -2.00 2.95
C ASN A 7 -10.20 -1.22 3.34
N LEU A 8 -9.06 -1.92 3.38
CA LEU A 8 -7.79 -1.37 3.85
C LEU A 8 -7.39 -0.09 3.12
N LEU A 9 -7.40 -0.12 1.78
CA LEU A 9 -6.94 1.00 0.96
C LEU A 9 -7.96 2.14 0.87
N GLY A 10 -9.21 1.93 1.31
CA GLY A 10 -10.25 2.97 1.27
C GLY A 10 -10.83 3.36 2.62
N SER A 11 -10.28 2.86 3.74
CA SER A 11 -10.83 3.12 5.07
C SER A 11 -9.80 3.05 6.19
N SER A 12 -9.29 1.86 6.53
CA SER A 12 -8.50 1.67 7.76
C SER A 12 -7.01 1.94 7.59
N GLY A 13 -6.51 1.97 6.35
CA GLY A 13 -5.11 2.18 6.05
C GLY A 13 -4.71 3.65 6.17
N LYS A 14 -4.08 4.00 7.30
CA LYS A 14 -3.42 5.30 7.47
C LYS A 14 -2.19 5.38 6.57
N GLY A 15 -1.93 6.56 6.00
CA GLY A 15 -0.87 6.74 5.02
C GLY A 15 -1.22 6.11 3.67
N HIS A 16 -2.41 6.42 3.14
CA HIS A 16 -2.92 5.90 1.87
C HIS A 16 -1.88 5.97 0.74
N GLU A 17 -1.32 7.16 0.51
CA GLU A 17 -0.32 7.40 -0.54
C GLU A 17 0.97 6.58 -0.35
N TYR A 18 1.37 6.31 0.90
CA TYR A 18 2.53 5.46 1.20
C TYR A 18 2.27 4.01 0.83
N MET A 19 1.05 3.50 1.03
CA MET A 19 0.70 2.15 0.59
C MET A 19 0.65 2.06 -0.93
N LEU A 20 0.10 3.07 -1.62
CA LEU A 20 0.11 3.13 -3.08
C LEU A 20 1.54 3.09 -3.64
N LYS A 21 2.44 3.93 -3.13
CA LYS A 21 3.85 3.97 -3.55
C LYS A 21 4.60 2.68 -3.21
N TYR A 22 4.67 2.32 -1.92
CA TYR A 22 5.62 1.31 -1.47
C TYR A 22 5.10 -0.12 -1.53
N LEU A 23 3.78 -0.34 -1.42
CA LEU A 23 3.21 -1.68 -1.50
C LEU A 23 2.76 -2.00 -2.92
N LEU A 24 2.03 -1.08 -3.56
CA LEU A 24 1.46 -1.31 -4.89
C LEU A 24 2.38 -0.86 -6.04
N GLY A 25 3.27 0.11 -5.80
CA GLY A 25 4.15 0.62 -6.85
C GLY A 25 3.41 1.47 -7.89
N THR A 26 2.30 2.09 -7.50
CA THR A 26 1.52 2.99 -8.36
C THR A 26 1.89 4.44 -8.12
N ASP A 27 1.39 5.33 -8.98
CA ASP A 27 1.42 6.77 -8.73
C ASP A 27 0.87 7.09 -7.32
N SER A 28 1.49 8.06 -6.67
CA SER A 28 1.12 8.51 -5.33
C SER A 28 1.23 10.03 -5.22
N GLY A 29 0.41 10.61 -4.35
CA GLY A 29 0.36 12.05 -4.05
C GLY A 29 1.24 12.47 -2.88
N ILE A 30 2.32 11.75 -2.56
CA ILE A 30 3.23 12.13 -1.48
C ILE A 30 3.94 13.44 -1.87
N GLN A 31 3.82 14.47 -1.02
CA GLN A 31 4.39 15.80 -1.27
C GLN A 31 5.67 16.09 -0.47
N GLY A 32 5.89 15.37 0.63
CA GLY A 32 7.06 15.55 1.48
C GLY A 32 8.26 14.77 0.98
N ASP A 33 9.46 15.28 1.29
CA ASP A 33 10.71 14.60 1.01
C ASP A 33 10.91 13.39 1.96
N GLU A 34 11.60 12.38 1.46
CA GLU A 34 12.00 11.23 2.27
C GLU A 34 13.15 11.61 3.22
N LEU A 35 13.18 10.96 4.38
CA LEU A 35 14.37 10.97 5.25
C LEU A 35 15.60 10.61 4.40
N GLY A 36 16.72 11.31 4.58
CA GLY A 36 17.94 11.09 3.78
C GLY A 36 18.06 11.92 2.49
N ALA A 37 17.04 12.73 2.13
CA ALA A 37 17.21 13.84 1.17
C ALA A 37 18.02 15.00 1.79
N SER A 38 18.03 15.08 3.12
CA SER A 38 18.83 15.96 3.98
C SER A 38 19.85 15.13 4.78
N ASP A 39 20.83 15.80 5.40
CA ASP A 39 21.90 15.18 6.23
C ASP A 39 21.39 14.75 7.63
N GLU A 40 20.19 14.16 7.65
CA GLU A 40 19.48 13.74 8.86
C GLU A 40 19.98 12.41 9.44
N VAL A 41 19.77 12.23 10.74
CA VAL A 41 20.21 11.04 11.47
C VAL A 41 19.42 9.83 10.99
N LYS A 42 20.12 8.89 10.34
CA LYS A 42 19.57 7.61 9.89
C LYS A 42 19.42 6.65 11.07
N PRO A 43 18.40 5.77 11.07
CA PRO A 43 18.26 4.71 12.07
C PRO A 43 19.47 3.78 12.07
N VAL A 44 19.86 3.29 13.24
CA VAL A 44 21.02 2.39 13.43
C VAL A 44 20.64 0.91 13.52
N GLU A 45 19.36 0.62 13.78
CA GLU A 45 18.85 -0.75 13.95
C GLU A 45 18.31 -1.37 12.65
N VAL A 46 18.14 -0.55 11.61
CA VAL A 46 17.57 -0.96 10.32
C VAL A 46 18.50 -0.50 9.22
N GLU A 47 18.74 -1.37 8.24
CA GLU A 47 19.55 -1.03 7.07
C GLU A 47 18.89 0.12 6.28
N TRP A 48 19.67 1.15 6.00
CA TRP A 48 19.23 2.31 5.24
C TRP A 48 19.55 2.15 3.76
N GLN A 49 18.55 2.26 2.89
CA GLN A 49 18.72 2.27 1.44
C GLN A 49 18.36 3.65 0.88
N THR A 50 19.22 4.18 -0.01
CA THR A 50 19.04 5.53 -0.57
C THR A 50 17.84 5.63 -1.51
N ALA A 51 17.55 4.58 -2.26
CA ALA A 51 16.33 4.46 -3.04
C ALA A 51 15.41 3.47 -2.33
N ALA A 52 14.21 3.91 -1.98
CA ALA A 52 13.22 3.05 -1.36
C ALA A 52 12.69 2.01 -2.37
N ILE A 53 12.45 0.80 -1.89
CA ILE A 53 11.81 -0.25 -2.69
C ILE A 53 10.32 0.05 -2.81
N GLU A 54 9.84 0.16 -4.04
CA GLU A 54 8.43 0.35 -4.39
C GLU A 54 7.80 -0.96 -4.91
N GLY A 55 6.47 -1.05 -4.93
CA GLY A 55 5.77 -2.20 -5.51
C GLY A 55 6.10 -3.54 -4.86
N LYS A 56 6.21 -3.58 -3.52
CA LYS A 56 6.65 -4.78 -2.79
C LYS A 56 5.70 -5.98 -2.90
N LEU A 57 4.45 -5.76 -3.31
CA LEU A 57 3.46 -6.83 -3.43
C LEU A 57 3.43 -7.37 -4.86
N ASP A 58 3.79 -8.64 -5.01
CA ASP A 58 3.69 -9.31 -6.31
C ASP A 58 2.24 -9.58 -6.75
N LEU A 59 1.32 -9.70 -5.79
CA LEU A 59 -0.10 -10.00 -6.06
C LEU A 59 -0.99 -9.52 -4.91
N LEU A 60 -2.02 -8.75 -5.22
CA LEU A 60 -3.07 -8.32 -4.30
C LEU A 60 -4.42 -8.94 -4.67
N VAL A 61 -4.96 -9.76 -3.77
CA VAL A 61 -6.25 -10.43 -3.95
C VAL A 61 -7.25 -9.95 -2.92
N THR A 62 -8.41 -9.48 -3.37
CA THR A 62 -9.48 -9.00 -2.48
C THR A 62 -10.76 -9.81 -2.64
N LEU A 63 -11.36 -10.19 -1.50
CA LEU A 63 -12.65 -10.88 -1.43
C LEU A 63 -13.71 -9.91 -0.88
N ASP A 64 -14.65 -9.49 -1.73
CA ASP A 64 -15.69 -8.53 -1.38
C ASP A 64 -16.98 -8.80 -2.17
N PHE A 65 -18.12 -8.41 -1.60
CA PHE A 65 -19.44 -8.56 -2.24
C PHE A 65 -19.80 -7.32 -3.07
N ARG A 66 -19.02 -6.25 -2.94
CA ARG A 66 -19.14 -5.00 -3.68
C ARG A 66 -17.77 -4.51 -4.15
N MET A 67 -17.76 -3.65 -5.15
CA MET A 67 -16.55 -3.01 -5.65
C MET A 67 -16.06 -1.92 -4.68
N SER A 68 -15.30 -2.29 -3.65
CA SER A 68 -14.68 -1.33 -2.73
C SER A 68 -13.43 -0.68 -3.32
N SER A 69 -12.96 0.44 -2.75
CA SER A 69 -11.72 1.10 -3.19
C SER A 69 -10.54 0.13 -3.17
N THR A 70 -10.46 -0.74 -2.16
CA THR A 70 -9.42 -1.78 -2.12
C THR A 70 -9.51 -2.75 -3.30
N CYS A 71 -10.72 -3.12 -3.71
CA CYS A 71 -10.88 -3.96 -4.89
C CYS A 71 -10.48 -3.23 -6.18
N LEU A 72 -10.71 -1.92 -6.28
CA LEU A 72 -10.31 -1.12 -7.45
C LEU A 72 -8.79 -1.11 -7.66
N PHE A 73 -8.03 -1.20 -6.57
CA PHE A 73 -6.57 -1.28 -6.59
C PHE A 73 -6.02 -2.72 -6.53
N SER A 74 -6.86 -3.75 -6.60
CA SER A 74 -6.43 -5.16 -6.54
C SER A 74 -6.22 -5.78 -7.92
N ASP A 75 -5.28 -6.71 -8.03
CA ASP A 75 -5.06 -7.48 -9.26
C ASP A 75 -6.18 -8.49 -9.52
N ILE A 76 -6.66 -9.13 -8.43
CA ILE A 76 -7.72 -10.15 -8.49
C ILE A 76 -8.80 -9.81 -7.48
N VAL A 77 -10.05 -9.79 -7.94
CA VAL A 77 -11.23 -9.62 -7.10
C VAL A 77 -12.08 -10.87 -7.18
N LEU A 78 -12.36 -11.47 -6.02
CA LEU A 78 -13.18 -12.66 -5.89
C LEU A 78 -14.53 -12.29 -5.26
N PRO A 79 -15.66 -12.52 -5.95
CA PRO A 79 -16.98 -12.18 -5.43
C PRO A 79 -17.33 -13.09 -4.24
N THR A 80 -17.67 -12.48 -3.10
CA THR A 80 -18.15 -13.21 -1.91
C THR A 80 -19.64 -13.02 -1.70
N ALA A 81 -20.28 -13.97 -1.02
CA ALA A 81 -21.71 -13.91 -0.72
C ALA A 81 -22.02 -12.79 0.29
N THR A 82 -23.19 -12.18 0.15
CA THR A 82 -23.79 -11.34 1.19
C THR A 82 -24.31 -12.26 2.32
N VAL A 83 -24.08 -11.87 3.58
CA VAL A 83 -24.67 -12.54 4.76
C VAL A 83 -26.01 -11.91 5.09
#